data_AF-A0A4V3RIF8-F1
#
_entry.id   AF-A0A4V3RIF8-F1
#
_cell.length_a   1.000
_cell.length_b   1.000
_cell.length_c   1.000
_cell.angle_alpha   90.00
_cell.angle_beta   90.00
_cell.angle_gamma   90.00
#
_symmetry.space_group_name_H-M   'P 1'
#
loop_
_entity.id
_entity.type
_entity.pdbx_description
1 polymer ?
#
loop_
_entity_poly.entity_id
_entity_poly.type
_entity_poly.pdbx_seq_one_letter_code
_entity_poly.pdbx_strand_id
1 'polypeptide(L)'
;MKRNIDNEQEQTAQAAFRTFVQNKYTSFGPTSQMIFRTSRELIYDCREMCEPSLPDVAKVMDDLGFKSDQFCGQYTWILYEKEELRY
;
A
#
# COMPACT_ATOMS: atom_id res chain seq x y z
N MET A 1 -21.69 3.99 -25.45
CA MET A 1 -20.35 3.45 -25.11
C MET A 1 -19.73 4.32 -24.04
N LYS A 2 -19.89 3.95 -22.77
CA LYS A 2 -19.13 4.48 -21.63
C LYS A 2 -18.52 3.26 -20.97
N ARG A 3 -17.22 3.06 -21.14
CA ARG A 3 -16.37 2.03 -20.53
C ARG A 3 -15.09 2.07 -21.37
N ASN A 4 -14.04 2.69 -20.83
CA ASN A 4 -12.63 2.46 -21.18
C ASN A 4 -11.73 3.44 -20.40
N ILE A 5 -12.20 4.67 -20.11
CA ILE A 5 -11.41 5.67 -19.37
C ILE A 5 -11.24 5.27 -17.90
N ASP A 6 -12.31 4.82 -17.25
CA ASP A 6 -12.28 4.44 -15.83
C ASP A 6 -11.32 3.25 -15.57
N ASN A 7 -11.28 2.28 -16.48
CA ASN A 7 -10.47 1.06 -16.33
C ASN A 7 -8.97 1.33 -16.57
N GLU A 8 -8.63 2.26 -17.48
CA GLU A 8 -7.25 2.70 -17.67
C GLU A 8 -6.76 3.54 -16.48
N GLN A 9 -7.59 4.44 -15.95
CA GLN A 9 -7.28 5.20 -14.75
C GLN A 9 -7.10 4.30 -13.51
N GLU A 10 -7.99 3.33 -13.30
CA GLU A 10 -7.89 2.32 -12.23
C GLU A 10 -6.58 1.51 -12.33
N GLN A 11 -6.21 1.05 -13.54
CA GLN A 11 -4.95 0.34 -13.75
C GLN A 11 -3.73 1.22 -13.47
N THR A 12 -3.78 2.51 -13.82
CA THR A 12 -2.66 3.43 -13.54
C THR A 12 -2.49 3.72 -12.06
N ALA A 13 -3.57 3.92 -11.31
CA ALA A 13 -3.49 4.15 -9.86
C ALA A 13 -2.97 2.92 -9.13
N GLN A 14 -3.45 1.73 -9.49
CA GLN A 14 -2.97 0.47 -8.93
C GLN A 14 -1.47 0.24 -9.22
N ALA A 15 -1.02 0.48 -10.45
CA ALA A 15 0.38 0.33 -10.84
C ALA A 15 1.30 1.34 -10.13
N ALA A 16 0.87 2.59 -10.01
CA ALA A 16 1.58 3.62 -9.27
C ALA A 16 1.69 3.27 -7.77
N PHE A 17 0.60 2.80 -7.16
CA PHE A 17 0.60 2.36 -5.77
C PHE A 17 1.50 1.15 -5.55
N ARG A 18 1.49 0.15 -6.45
CA ARG A 18 2.41 -0.98 -6.40
C ARG A 18 3.87 -0.52 -6.39
N THR A 19 4.22 0.44 -7.25
CA THR A 19 5.57 1.00 -7.32
C THR A 19 5.94 1.72 -6.02
N PHE A 20 5.02 2.51 -5.47
CA PHE A 20 5.19 3.17 -4.18
C PHE A 20 5.49 2.17 -3.05
N VAL A 21 4.67 1.12 -2.91
CA VAL A 21 4.84 0.10 -1.86
C VAL A 21 6.17 -0.63 -2.03
N GLN A 22 6.50 -1.07 -3.25
CA GLN A 22 7.74 -1.78 -3.52
C GLN A 22 8.98 -0.92 -3.29
N ASN A 23 8.90 0.40 -3.43
CA ASN A 23 10.03 1.28 -3.16
C ASN A 23 10.26 1.52 -1.66
N LYS A 24 9.19 1.59 -0.86
CA LYS A 24 9.29 1.95 0.56
C LYS A 24 9.32 0.76 1.52
N TYR A 25 8.67 -0.35 1.16
CA TYR A 25 8.38 -1.44 2.10
C TYR A 25 8.75 -2.81 1.53
N THR A 26 9.01 -3.76 2.44
CA THR A 26 8.99 -5.20 2.17
C THR A 26 7.91 -5.89 2.99
N SER A 27 7.43 -7.03 2.50
CA SER A 27 6.41 -7.86 3.19
C SER A 27 6.97 -8.68 4.35
N PHE A 28 8.30 -8.76 4.48
CA PHE A 28 9.01 -9.43 5.55
C PHE A 28 10.36 -8.73 5.82
N GLY A 29 10.78 -8.69 7.09
CA GLY A 29 12.02 -8.03 7.51
C GLY A 29 12.29 -8.15 9.01
N PRO A 30 13.36 -7.50 9.52
CA PRO A 30 13.68 -7.46 10.95
C PRO A 30 12.60 -6.71 11.75
N THR A 31 12.32 -7.17 12.98
CA THR A 31 11.32 -6.52 13.86
C THR A 31 11.63 -5.06 14.17
N SER A 32 12.90 -4.64 14.12
CA SER A 32 13.32 -3.25 14.34
C SER A 32 12.80 -2.27 13.29
N GLN A 33 12.38 -2.74 12.12
CA GLN A 33 11.86 -1.93 11.01
C GLN A 33 10.36 -2.17 10.78
N MET A 34 9.71 -2.94 11.65
CA MET A 34 8.30 -3.30 11.50
C MET A 34 7.40 -2.12 11.89
N ILE A 35 6.50 -1.74 10.99
CA ILE A 35 5.48 -0.73 11.21
C ILE A 35 4.09 -1.27 10.82
N PHE A 36 3.06 -0.59 11.30
CA PHE A 36 1.67 -0.89 10.97
C PHE A 36 1.02 0.30 10.30
N ARG A 37 0.30 0.07 9.19
CA ARG A 37 -0.47 1.10 8.49
C ARG A 37 -1.80 0.56 8.01
N THR A 38 -2.84 1.36 8.15
CA THR A 38 -4.14 1.14 7.50
C THR A 38 -4.05 1.44 6.01
N SER A 39 -4.99 0.91 5.23
CA SER A 39 -5.09 1.26 3.80
C SER A 39 -5.29 2.76 3.58
N ARG A 40 -5.95 3.47 4.51
CA ARG A 40 -6.17 4.93 4.40
C ARG A 40 -4.90 5.74 4.62
N GLU A 41 -4.04 5.32 5.56
CA GLU A 41 -2.73 5.94 5.73
C GLU A 41 -1.86 5.72 4.50
N LEU A 42 -1.88 4.52 3.92
CA LEU A 42 -1.14 4.24 2.69
C LEU A 42 -1.61 5.09 1.50
N ILE A 43 -2.92 5.28 1.35
CA ILE A 43 -3.49 6.21 0.34
C ILE A 43 -3.00 7.64 0.58
N TYR A 44 -3.01 8.08 1.84
CA TYR A 44 -2.55 9.40 2.20
C TYR A 44 -1.05 9.59 1.91
N ASP A 45 -0.23 8.59 2.21
CA ASP A 45 1.22 8.63 2.00
C ASP A 45 1.63 8.63 0.52
N CYS A 46 0.79 8.09 -0.37
CA CYS A 46 1.03 8.07 -1.81
C CYS A 46 0.24 9.14 -2.59
N ARG A 47 -0.49 10.04 -1.91
CA ARG A 47 -1.45 10.97 -2.53
C ARG A 47 -0.86 11.89 -3.61
N GLU A 48 0.42 12.24 -3.49
CA GLU A 48 1.11 13.09 -4.46
C GLU A 48 1.44 12.32 -5.76
N MET A 49 1.40 10.98 -5.72
CA MET A 49 1.68 10.10 -6.85
C MET A 49 0.41 9.50 -7.47
N CYS A 50 -0.55 9.10 -6.64
CA CYS A 50 -1.79 8.46 -7.06
C CYS A 50 -2.84 8.47 -5.95
N GLU A 51 -4.11 8.30 -6.35
CA GLU A 51 -5.25 8.14 -5.43
C GLU A 51 -5.91 6.77 -5.66
N PRO A 52 -5.31 5.67 -5.16
CA PRO A 52 -5.89 4.34 -5.32
C PRO A 52 -7.13 4.17 -4.45
N SER A 53 -8.08 3.34 -4.89
CA SER A 53 -9.23 2.97 -4.07
C SER A 53 -8.82 1.98 -2.97
N LEU A 54 -9.67 1.80 -1.94
CA LEU A 54 -9.43 0.79 -0.90
C LEU A 54 -9.28 -0.64 -1.47
N PRO A 55 -10.10 -1.08 -2.45
CA PRO A 55 -9.89 -2.34 -3.16
C PRO A 55 -8.53 -2.43 -3.89
N ASP A 56 -8.07 -1.36 -4.52
CA ASP A 56 -6.77 -1.36 -5.23
C ASP A 56 -5.63 -1.58 -4.25
N VAL A 57 -5.67 -0.91 -3.09
CA VAL A 57 -4.70 -1.10 -2.02
C VAL A 57 -4.71 -2.56 -1.58
N ALA A 58 -5.88 -3.11 -1.22
CA ALA A 58 -5.97 -4.50 -0.76
C ALA A 58 -5.42 -5.48 -1.80
N LYS A 59 -5.81 -5.33 -3.06
CA LYS A 59 -5.33 -6.15 -4.18
C LYS A 59 -3.81 -6.08 -4.32
N VAL A 60 -3.22 -4.88 -4.31
CA VAL A 60 -1.77 -4.72 -4.44
C VAL A 60 -1.02 -5.32 -3.26
N MET A 61 -1.51 -5.10 -2.05
CA MET A 61 -0.89 -5.61 -0.83
C MET A 61 -0.92 -7.16 -0.80
N ASP A 62 -2.06 -7.76 -1.18
CA ASP A 62 -2.21 -9.21 -1.31
C ASP A 62 -1.30 -9.77 -2.42
N ASP A 63 -1.30 -9.15 -3.61
CA ASP A 63 -0.46 -9.56 -4.75
C ASP A 63 1.04 -9.51 -4.40
N LEU A 64 1.45 -8.58 -3.52
CA LEU A 64 2.84 -8.43 -3.05
C LEU A 64 3.15 -9.28 -1.81
N GLY A 65 2.18 -10.03 -1.29
CA GLY A 65 2.34 -10.94 -0.16
C GLY A 65 2.47 -10.26 1.21
N PHE A 66 1.98 -9.02 1.34
CA PHE A 66 1.90 -8.37 2.65
C PHE A 66 0.84 -9.04 3.52
N LYS A 67 1.13 -9.15 4.81
CA LYS A 67 0.17 -9.65 5.80
C LYS A 67 -0.59 -8.49 6.42
N SER A 68 -1.77 -8.80 6.90
CA SER A 68 -2.59 -7.90 7.69
C SER A 68 -2.98 -8.55 9.00
N ASP A 69 -3.25 -7.71 9.99
CA ASP A 69 -3.78 -8.10 11.30
C ASP A 69 -4.74 -7.02 11.82
N GLN A 70 -5.53 -7.37 12.84
CA GLN A 70 -6.34 -6.42 13.56
C GLN A 70 -5.56 -5.82 14.74
N PHE A 71 -5.21 -4.54 14.62
CA PHE A 71 -4.63 -3.76 15.70
C PHE A 71 -5.68 -2.79 16.25
N CYS A 72 -6.00 -2.89 17.54
CA CYS A 72 -7.04 -2.06 18.19
C CYS A 72 -8.40 -2.06 17.46
N GLY A 73 -8.80 -3.20 16.88
CA GLY A 73 -10.04 -3.34 16.12
C GLY A 73 -10.02 -2.73 14.72
N GLN A 74 -8.86 -2.28 14.25
CA GLN A 74 -8.67 -1.78 12.89
C GLN A 74 -7.84 -2.75 12.07
N TYR A 75 -8.24 -2.95 10.82
CA TYR A 75 -7.47 -3.73 9.86
C TYR A 75 -6.22 -2.95 9.45
N THR A 76 -5.05 -3.53 9.73
CA THR A 76 -3.74 -2.91 9.51
C THR A 76 -2.82 -3.86 8.75
N TRP A 77 -2.04 -3.30 7.84
CA TRP A 77 -0.97 -4.00 7.13
C TRP A 77 0.30 -3.99 7.97
N ILE A 78 0.99 -5.13 7.97
CA ILE A 78 2.31 -5.30 8.57
C ILE A 78 3.33 -4.98 7.49
N LEU A 79 4.12 -3.93 7.70
CA LEU A 79 5.13 -3.46 6.75
C LEU A 79 6.50 -3.47 7.40
N TYR A 80 7.54 -3.62 6.59
CA TYR A 80 8.92 -3.45 7.01
C TYR A 80 9.54 -2.34 6.17
N GLU A 81 9.99 -1.26 6.82
CA GLU A 81 10.58 -0.11 6.12
C GLU A 81 11.94 -0.48 5.53
N LYS A 82 12.15 -0.15 4.25
CA LYS A 82 13.44 -0.40 3.58
C LYS A 82 14.53 0.59 3.98
N GLU A 83 14.13 1.80 4.33
CA GLU A 83 15.04 2.84 4.80
C GLU A 83 14.92 2.96 6.31
N GLU A 84 16.05 2.91 7.02
CA GLU A 84 16.05 3.27 8.43
C GLU A 84 15.80 4.77 8.56
N LEU A 85 14.78 5.15 9.34
CA LEU A 85 14.58 6.52 9.77
C LEU A 85 15.86 7.00 10.47
N ARG A 86 16.67 7.79 9.77
CA ARG A 86 17.82 8.49 10.36
C ARG A 86 17.28 9.66 11.18
N TYR A 87 17.24 9.47 12.50
CA TYR A 87 16.97 10.53 13.46
C TYR A 87 18.14 11.51 13.58
#